data_AF-A0A7Y6L578-F1
#
_entry.id   AF-A0A7Y6L578-F1
#
_cell.length_a   1.000
_cell.length_b   1.000
_cell.length_c   1.000
_cell.angle_alpha   90.00
_cell.angle_beta   90.00
_cell.angle_gamma   90.00
#
_symmetry.space_group_name_H-M   'P 1'
#
loop_
_entity.id
_entity.type
_entity.pdbx_description
1 polymer ?
#
loop_
_entity_poly.entity_id
_entity_poly.type
_entity_poly.pdbx_seq_one_letter_code
_entity_poly.pdbx_strand_id
1 'polypeptide(L)'
;MAVESGHPPGPARDEELRFAGTSYPPHAVLPGGLPGFEDGYSRVFLMPECPTGIKKPRGDDHRLLVSTWTYFAKSREEKAAMLRLAVRMTNVVTEKLGCGGEPLPEPSDGAVPDTGRFVPRADAKGTACDALATTRVPAEGRDGEVRIAVADGGIVGRCTLYAPKGDDGSDRRGRPLVELTAWRGDWGTDVREWGSGPDPLPMGTGTWKPALTEDRAWAVARCDGGNAGFAAHRGYDHRPGEERERDERKHPLTEAEKQAQRVLLREYVAEFAKDQVRRGHCTGLQLPEIP
;
A
#
# COMPACT_ATOMS: atom_id res chain seq x y z
N MET A 1 -34.54 18.75 -20.23
CA MET A 1 -33.27 18.21 -20.77
C MET A 1 -32.60 17.46 -19.65
N ALA A 2 -32.62 16.13 -19.70
CA ALA A 2 -32.03 15.29 -18.67
C ALA A 2 -30.51 15.31 -18.84
N VAL A 3 -29.80 15.69 -17.78
CA VAL A 3 -28.35 15.49 -17.71
C VAL A 3 -28.16 14.00 -17.37
N GLU A 4 -27.76 13.21 -18.36
CA GLU A 4 -27.22 11.87 -18.12
C GLU A 4 -25.99 12.02 -17.22
N SER A 5 -26.15 11.75 -15.92
CA SER A 5 -25.06 11.66 -14.97
C SER A 5 -24.25 10.41 -15.31
N GLY A 6 -23.27 10.58 -16.19
CA GLY A 6 -22.33 9.56 -16.62
C GLY A 6 -21.61 8.94 -15.42
N HIS A 7 -22.14 7.80 -14.96
CA HIS A 7 -21.36 6.87 -14.17
C HIS A 7 -20.53 6.06 -15.18
N PRO A 8 -19.20 5.98 -15.05
CA PRO A 8 -18.50 4.91 -15.73
C PRO A 8 -19.15 3.58 -15.30
N PRO A 9 -19.51 2.69 -16.23
CA PRO A 9 -20.02 1.37 -15.87
C PRO A 9 -18.95 0.64 -15.02
N GLY A 10 -19.38 -0.31 -14.18
CA GLY A 10 -18.51 -1.09 -13.27
C GLY A 10 -17.15 -1.55 -13.85
N PRO A 11 -17.01 -1.90 -15.15
CA PRO A 11 -15.72 -2.24 -15.76
C PRO A 11 -14.66 -1.14 -15.69
N ALA A 12 -15.03 0.14 -15.79
CA ALA A 12 -14.07 1.25 -15.76
C ALA A 12 -13.63 1.60 -14.33
N ARG A 13 -14.50 1.38 -13.32
CA ARG A 13 -14.10 1.41 -11.90
C ARG A 13 -13.06 0.33 -11.61
N ASP A 14 -13.37 -0.91 -11.98
CA ASP A 14 -12.50 -2.04 -11.69
C ASP A 14 -11.19 -1.94 -12.51
N GLU A 15 -11.20 -1.29 -13.68
CA GLU A 15 -10.00 -0.95 -14.43
C GLU A 15 -9.13 0.14 -13.78
N GLU A 16 -9.72 1.23 -13.26
CA GLU A 16 -8.99 2.28 -12.54
C GLU A 16 -8.51 1.80 -11.17
N LEU A 17 -9.31 1.00 -10.46
CA LEU A 17 -8.90 0.34 -9.22
C LEU A 17 -7.81 -0.70 -9.49
N ARG A 18 -7.92 -1.46 -10.58
CA ARG A 18 -6.84 -2.35 -11.05
C ARG A 18 -5.61 -1.52 -11.36
N PHE A 19 -5.73 -0.36 -12.01
CA PHE A 19 -4.59 0.54 -12.21
C PHE A 19 -3.98 0.97 -10.86
N ALA A 20 -4.81 1.45 -9.92
CA ALA A 20 -4.38 1.84 -8.58
C ALA A 20 -3.76 0.69 -7.76
N GLY A 21 -4.20 -0.55 -7.96
CA GLY A 21 -3.61 -1.76 -7.37
C GLY A 21 -2.39 -2.29 -8.11
N THR A 22 -2.30 -2.05 -9.42
CA THR A 22 -1.10 -2.37 -10.23
C THR A 22 0.01 -1.37 -10.00
N SER A 23 -0.32 -0.16 -9.53
CA SER A 23 0.65 0.78 -8.98
C SER A 23 1.31 0.11 -7.77
N TYR A 24 2.64 0.12 -7.76
CA TYR A 24 3.47 -0.29 -6.63
C TYR A 24 2.88 0.22 -5.31
N PRO A 25 3.11 -0.48 -4.17
CA PRO A 25 2.62 -0.04 -2.87
C PRO A 25 2.93 1.43 -2.64
N PRO A 26 2.09 2.16 -1.90
CA PRO A 26 2.03 3.61 -1.93
C PRO A 26 3.41 4.23 -1.77
N HIS A 27 3.69 5.24 -2.58
CA HIS A 27 4.90 6.01 -2.45
C HIS A 27 4.82 6.91 -1.21
N ALA A 28 3.66 7.49 -0.93
CA ALA A 28 3.44 8.32 0.24
C ALA A 28 2.04 8.13 0.82
N VAL A 29 1.94 8.31 2.13
CA VAL A 29 0.66 8.34 2.85
C VAL A 29 0.12 9.77 2.87
N LEU A 30 -1.20 9.93 2.88
CA LEU A 30 -1.79 11.26 2.94
C LEU A 30 -1.74 11.83 4.37
N PRO A 31 -1.50 13.15 4.51
CA PRO A 31 -1.42 13.78 5.82
C PRO A 31 -2.78 13.81 6.52
N GLY A 32 -2.76 13.86 7.86
CA GLY A 32 -3.95 14.06 8.68
C GLY A 32 -4.96 12.90 8.63
N GLY A 33 -4.55 11.70 8.20
CA GLY A 33 -5.43 10.52 8.15
C GLY A 33 -6.43 10.56 7.00
N LEU A 34 -6.20 11.38 5.98
CA LEU A 34 -7.01 11.37 4.76
C LEU A 34 -7.07 9.95 4.17
N PRO A 35 -8.26 9.43 3.83
CA PRO A 35 -8.42 8.08 3.33
C PRO A 35 -7.90 8.03 1.89
N GLY A 36 -6.62 7.70 1.72
CA GLY A 36 -5.97 7.70 0.43
C GLY A 36 -4.47 7.47 0.48
N PHE A 37 -3.82 7.60 -0.68
CA PHE A 37 -2.36 7.55 -0.82
C PHE A 37 -1.88 8.25 -2.09
N GLU A 38 -0.58 8.50 -2.19
CA GLU A 38 0.10 8.91 -3.43
C GLU A 38 0.88 7.72 -4.02
N ASP A 39 0.75 7.47 -5.32
CA ASP A 39 1.54 6.47 -6.02
C ASP A 39 2.92 6.99 -6.46
N GLY A 40 3.73 6.11 -7.05
CA GLY A 40 5.07 6.46 -7.55
C GLY A 40 5.11 7.44 -8.73
N TYR A 41 3.96 7.79 -9.30
CA TYR A 41 3.80 8.75 -10.40
C TYR A 41 3.19 10.08 -9.93
N SER A 42 3.16 10.32 -8.62
CA SER A 42 2.50 11.47 -8.00
C SER A 42 1.03 11.62 -8.38
N ARG A 43 0.32 10.50 -8.52
CA ARG A 43 -1.15 10.49 -8.52
C ARG A 43 -1.63 10.33 -7.09
N VAL A 44 -2.54 11.20 -6.68
CA VAL A 44 -3.20 11.14 -5.38
C VAL A 44 -4.54 10.45 -5.56
N PHE A 45 -4.73 9.35 -4.83
CA PHE A 45 -5.99 8.63 -4.73
C PHE A 45 -6.66 8.97 -3.40
N LEU A 46 -7.87 9.53 -3.46
CA LEU A 46 -8.74 9.78 -2.32
C LEU A 46 -9.91 8.79 -2.37
N MET A 47 -10.30 8.28 -1.21
CA MET A 47 -11.32 7.24 -1.04
C MET A 47 -12.30 7.60 0.07
N PRO A 48 -13.05 8.71 -0.07
CA PRO A 48 -14.11 9.06 0.88
C PRO A 48 -15.22 8.02 0.90
N GLU A 49 -15.94 7.97 2.01
CA GLU A 49 -17.18 7.20 2.12
C GLU A 49 -18.29 7.78 1.23
N CYS A 50 -19.09 6.89 0.64
CA CYS A 50 -20.24 7.21 -0.19
C CYS A 50 -21.41 6.22 0.03
N PRO A 51 -21.94 6.13 1.28
CA PRO A 51 -22.98 5.17 1.64
C PRO A 51 -24.22 5.20 0.74
N THR A 52 -24.67 6.39 0.32
CA THR A 52 -25.95 6.57 -0.40
C THR A 52 -25.79 6.81 -1.90
N GLY A 53 -24.59 7.15 -2.38
CA GLY A 53 -24.35 7.47 -3.79
C GLY A 53 -24.21 6.24 -4.70
N ILE A 54 -23.98 5.05 -4.12
CA ILE A 54 -23.79 3.82 -4.89
C ILE A 54 -25.09 3.03 -4.92
N LYS A 55 -25.79 3.02 -6.07
CA LYS A 55 -27.09 2.32 -6.24
C LYS A 55 -27.01 0.80 -6.01
N LYS A 56 -25.82 0.20 -6.12
CA LYS A 56 -25.52 -1.22 -5.90
C LYS A 56 -24.09 -1.36 -5.39
N PRO A 57 -23.83 -1.12 -4.09
CA PRO A 57 -22.51 -1.33 -3.52
C PRO A 57 -22.14 -2.82 -3.66
N ARG A 58 -20.85 -3.08 -3.84
CA ARG A 58 -20.33 -4.44 -3.95
C ARG A 58 -19.82 -4.83 -2.57
N GLY A 59 -20.58 -5.66 -1.86
CA GLY A 59 -20.29 -5.98 -0.46
C GLY A 59 -20.59 -4.80 0.48
N ASP A 60 -19.83 -4.69 1.57
CA ASP A 60 -20.00 -3.68 2.61
C ASP A 60 -19.21 -2.38 2.33
N ASP A 61 -18.48 -2.29 1.21
CA ASP A 61 -17.66 -1.12 0.92
C ASP A 61 -18.42 -0.09 0.09
N HIS A 62 -18.56 1.09 0.68
CA HIS A 62 -19.27 2.21 0.11
C HIS A 62 -18.33 3.33 -0.33
N ARG A 63 -17.02 3.10 -0.49
CA ARG A 63 -16.09 4.17 -0.85
C ARG A 63 -16.10 4.53 -2.33
N LEU A 64 -15.95 5.82 -2.60
CA LEU A 64 -15.75 6.38 -3.94
C LEU A 64 -14.26 6.52 -4.21
N LEU A 65 -13.74 5.97 -5.31
CA LEU A 65 -12.38 6.27 -5.74
C LEU A 65 -12.34 7.59 -6.51
N VAL A 66 -11.54 8.53 -6.04
CA VAL A 66 -11.23 9.78 -6.76
C VAL A 66 -9.73 9.84 -6.99
N SER A 67 -9.31 9.83 -8.27
CA SER A 67 -7.92 9.98 -8.65
C SER A 67 -7.65 11.42 -9.12
N THR A 68 -6.53 11.98 -8.69
CA THR A 68 -6.08 13.30 -9.12
C THR A 68 -4.62 13.23 -9.52
N TRP A 69 -4.31 13.83 -10.67
CA TRP A 69 -2.97 13.82 -11.23
C TRP A 69 -2.23 15.05 -10.71
N THR A 70 -1.21 14.83 -9.86
CA THR A 70 -0.40 15.92 -9.29
C THR A 70 1.03 15.96 -9.85
N TYR A 71 1.33 15.14 -10.87
CA TYR A 71 2.64 14.96 -11.51
C TYR A 71 3.36 16.26 -11.92
N PHE A 72 2.62 17.36 -12.16
CA PHE A 72 3.20 18.63 -12.59
C PHE A 72 3.68 19.53 -11.45
N ALA A 73 3.39 19.20 -10.18
CA ALA A 73 3.85 19.96 -9.03
C ALA A 73 5.34 19.68 -8.75
N LYS A 74 6.17 20.73 -8.89
CA LYS A 74 7.63 20.68 -8.75
C LYS A 74 8.09 21.18 -7.38
N SER A 75 7.33 22.05 -6.73
CA SER A 75 7.64 22.56 -5.39
C SER A 75 6.77 21.92 -4.30
N ARG A 76 7.22 22.03 -3.05
CA ARG A 76 6.43 21.57 -1.89
C ARG A 76 5.12 22.34 -1.78
N GLU A 77 5.16 23.65 -2.03
CA GLU A 77 4.02 24.56 -2.00
C GLU A 77 3.01 24.20 -3.08
N GLU A 78 3.48 23.90 -4.30
CA GLU A 78 2.63 23.42 -5.40
C GLU A 78 1.96 22.09 -5.04
N LYS A 79 2.71 21.13 -4.47
CA LYS A 79 2.15 19.85 -4.02
C LYS A 79 1.07 20.05 -2.95
N ALA A 80 1.31 20.95 -2.00
CA ALA A 80 0.36 21.26 -0.93
C ALA A 80 -0.91 21.96 -1.48
N ALA A 81 -0.77 22.84 -2.47
CA ALA A 81 -1.90 23.46 -3.14
C ALA A 81 -2.71 22.44 -3.94
N MET A 82 -2.05 21.54 -4.68
CA MET A 82 -2.69 20.48 -5.44
C MET A 82 -3.45 19.50 -4.55
N LEU A 83 -2.88 19.11 -3.39
CA LEU A 83 -3.58 18.24 -2.43
C LEU A 83 -4.84 18.91 -1.87
N ARG A 84 -4.76 20.18 -1.46
CA ARG A 84 -5.94 20.94 -0.99
C ARG A 84 -7.02 21.05 -2.07
N LEU A 85 -6.62 21.32 -3.31
CA LEU A 85 -7.54 21.35 -4.45
C LEU A 85 -8.20 19.99 -4.68
N ALA A 86 -7.44 18.90 -4.63
CA ALA A 86 -7.95 17.54 -4.78
C ALA A 86 -8.98 17.19 -3.71
N VAL A 87 -8.70 17.51 -2.44
CA VAL A 87 -9.65 17.30 -1.33
C VAL A 87 -10.92 18.13 -1.52
N ARG A 88 -10.77 19.42 -1.85
CA ARG A 88 -11.92 20.31 -2.08
C ARG A 88 -12.80 19.83 -3.23
N MET A 89 -12.20 19.44 -4.35
CA MET A 89 -12.93 18.88 -5.50
C MET A 89 -13.64 17.58 -5.13
N THR A 90 -12.99 16.71 -4.35
CA THR A 90 -13.57 15.46 -3.86
C THR A 90 -14.80 15.71 -3.00
N ASN A 91 -14.74 16.69 -2.09
CA ASN A 91 -15.90 17.08 -1.27
C ASN A 91 -17.06 17.62 -2.12
N VAL A 92 -16.78 18.45 -3.12
CA VAL A 92 -17.82 18.95 -4.05
C VAL A 92 -18.44 17.80 -4.86
N VAL A 93 -17.63 16.84 -5.31
CA VAL A 93 -18.13 15.70 -6.09
C VAL A 93 -18.99 14.78 -5.22
N THR A 94 -18.53 14.44 -4.02
CA THR A 94 -19.28 13.57 -3.09
C THR A 94 -20.60 14.21 -2.64
N GLU A 95 -20.63 15.52 -2.39
CA GLU A 95 -21.86 16.27 -2.12
C GLU A 95 -22.84 16.18 -3.30
N LYS A 96 -22.37 16.46 -4.53
CA LYS A 96 -23.20 16.40 -5.74
C LYS A 96 -23.73 15.00 -6.05
N LEU A 97 -22.95 13.96 -5.72
CA LEU A 97 -23.36 12.57 -5.83
C LEU A 97 -24.34 12.15 -4.73
N GLY A 98 -24.58 13.01 -3.73
CA GLY A 98 -25.42 12.69 -2.58
C GLY A 98 -24.85 11.49 -1.81
N CYS A 99 -23.52 11.45 -1.66
CA CYS A 99 -22.82 10.32 -1.04
C CYS A 99 -23.19 10.10 0.43
N GLY A 100 -23.56 11.17 1.16
CA GLY A 100 -24.01 11.10 2.55
C GLY A 100 -22.91 10.83 3.59
N GLY A 101 -21.65 10.66 3.15
CA GLY A 101 -20.48 10.58 4.04
C GLY A 101 -20.03 11.96 4.54
N GLU A 102 -19.25 11.97 5.61
CA GLU A 102 -18.64 13.21 6.11
C GLU A 102 -17.65 13.78 5.08
N PRO A 103 -17.62 15.11 4.88
CA PRO A 103 -16.62 15.74 4.04
C PRO A 103 -15.21 15.43 4.54
N LEU A 104 -14.28 15.21 3.61
CA LEU A 104 -12.88 15.02 3.96
C LEU A 104 -12.33 16.28 4.64
N PRO A 105 -11.52 16.13 5.71
CA PRO A 105 -10.91 17.26 6.38
C PRO A 105 -9.96 18.01 5.44
N GLU A 106 -9.98 19.34 5.49
CA GLU A 106 -9.07 20.15 4.68
C GLU A 106 -7.62 19.97 5.17
N PRO A 107 -6.66 19.65 4.29
CA PRO A 107 -5.25 19.57 4.68
C PRO A 107 -4.77 20.92 5.20
N SER A 108 -3.99 20.90 6.29
CA SER A 108 -3.33 22.11 6.80
C SER A 108 -2.43 22.76 5.75
N ASP A 109 -2.18 24.06 5.87
CA ASP A 109 -1.25 24.75 4.97
C ASP A 109 0.14 24.09 4.97
N GLY A 110 0.66 23.84 3.77
CA GLY A 110 1.95 23.16 3.56
C GLY A 110 1.94 21.64 3.77
N ALA A 111 0.78 21.04 4.05
CA ALA A 111 0.62 19.59 4.11
C ALA A 111 0.80 18.97 2.71
N VAL A 112 1.66 17.95 2.65
CA VAL A 112 1.96 17.20 1.42
C VAL A 112 1.88 15.71 1.75
N PRO A 113 1.69 14.83 0.75
CA PRO A 113 1.87 13.39 0.95
C PRO A 113 3.22 13.10 1.62
N ASP A 114 3.19 12.33 2.69
CA ASP A 114 4.36 11.97 3.47
C ASP A 114 5.02 10.73 2.89
N THR A 115 6.21 10.89 2.32
CA THR A 115 7.02 9.77 1.83
C THR A 115 7.50 8.87 2.96
N GLY A 116 7.29 9.23 4.21
CA GLY A 116 7.69 8.48 5.39
C GLY A 116 9.08 8.86 5.87
N ARG A 117 9.30 8.57 7.15
CA ARG A 117 10.55 8.85 7.86
C ARG A 117 11.48 7.65 7.79
N PHE A 118 12.78 7.93 7.78
CA PHE A 118 13.82 6.91 7.83
C PHE A 118 14.40 6.86 9.24
N VAL A 119 14.55 5.65 9.76
CA VAL A 119 15.18 5.41 11.06
C VAL A 119 16.13 4.23 10.96
N PRO A 120 17.18 4.17 11.80
CA PRO A 120 17.93 2.94 11.99
C PRO A 120 17.00 1.77 12.30
N ARG A 121 17.30 0.57 11.78
CA ARG A 121 16.44 -0.61 11.97
C ARG A 121 16.07 -0.87 13.43
N ALA A 122 17.02 -0.70 14.35
CA ALA A 122 16.79 -0.90 15.78
C ALA A 122 15.70 0.06 16.34
N ASP A 123 15.61 1.26 15.79
CA ASP A 123 14.69 2.32 16.23
C ASP A 123 13.29 2.16 15.62
N ALA A 124 13.09 1.22 14.69
CA ALA A 124 11.76 0.84 14.22
C ALA A 124 11.00 0.01 15.27
N LYS A 125 11.66 -0.46 16.33
CA LYS A 125 11.03 -1.18 17.44
C LYS A 125 9.96 -0.33 18.12
N GLY A 126 8.79 -0.91 18.39
CA GLY A 126 7.65 -0.23 18.98
C GLY A 126 6.85 0.67 18.02
N THR A 127 7.33 0.86 16.79
CA THR A 127 6.58 1.57 15.74
C THR A 127 5.63 0.63 14.98
N ALA A 128 4.85 1.15 14.03
CA ALA A 128 4.04 0.33 13.12
C ALA A 128 4.88 -0.62 12.23
N CYS A 129 6.20 -0.40 12.15
CA CYS A 129 7.14 -1.22 11.39
C CYS A 129 8.00 -2.14 12.29
N ASP A 130 7.54 -2.44 13.50
CA ASP A 130 8.26 -3.24 14.51
C ASP A 130 8.75 -4.58 13.96
N ALA A 131 7.97 -5.24 13.09
CA ALA A 131 8.32 -6.52 12.49
C ALA A 131 9.70 -6.49 11.79
N LEU A 132 10.12 -5.35 11.22
CA LEU A 132 11.45 -5.22 10.59
C LEU A 132 12.58 -5.06 11.60
N ALA A 133 12.29 -4.60 12.81
CA ALA A 133 13.24 -4.51 13.92
C ALA A 133 13.39 -5.85 14.66
N THR A 134 12.29 -6.59 14.84
CA THR A 134 12.21 -7.74 15.74
C THR A 134 12.31 -9.09 15.04
N THR A 135 11.97 -9.18 13.76
CA THR A 135 12.15 -10.40 12.97
C THR A 135 13.60 -10.53 12.50
N ARG A 136 14.02 -11.77 12.20
CA ARG A 136 15.29 -12.01 11.48
C ARG A 136 15.24 -11.31 10.12
N VAL A 137 16.35 -10.70 9.72
CA VAL A 137 16.49 -10.01 8.43
C VAL A 137 17.67 -10.56 7.63
N PRO A 138 17.71 -10.37 6.29
CA PRO A 138 18.91 -10.62 5.50
C PRO A 138 20.13 -9.96 6.17
N ALA A 139 21.31 -10.59 6.04
CA ALA A 139 22.51 -10.11 6.72
C ALA A 139 22.83 -8.66 6.37
N GLU A 140 22.57 -8.26 5.13
CA GLU A 140 22.79 -6.92 4.60
C GLU A 140 21.80 -5.90 5.15
N GLY A 141 20.70 -6.32 5.77
CA GLY A 141 19.71 -5.45 6.41
C GLY A 141 19.93 -5.25 7.90
N ARG A 142 20.95 -5.89 8.50
CA ARG A 142 21.16 -5.87 9.96
C ARG A 142 21.36 -4.47 10.49
N ASP A 143 22.21 -3.70 9.82
CA ASP A 143 22.57 -2.30 10.13
C ASP A 143 21.86 -1.31 9.20
N GLY A 144 20.80 -1.76 8.53
CA GLY A 144 20.03 -0.99 7.57
C GLY A 144 19.11 0.06 8.17
N GLU A 145 18.43 0.79 7.31
CA GLU A 145 17.40 1.76 7.69
C GLU A 145 16.00 1.23 7.35
N VAL A 146 15.03 1.57 8.19
CA VAL A 146 13.61 1.31 7.94
C VAL A 146 12.93 2.63 7.57
N ARG A 147 12.29 2.63 6.40
CA ARG A 147 11.31 3.65 6.01
C ARG A 147 9.97 3.32 6.62
N ILE A 148 9.40 4.28 7.34
CA ILE A 148 8.09 4.19 7.98
C ILE A 148 7.18 5.21 7.28
N ALA A 149 6.33 4.73 6.38
CA ALA A 149 5.30 5.50 5.69
C ALA A 149 3.92 4.97 6.10
N VAL A 150 3.49 5.32 7.31
CA VAL A 150 2.22 4.90 7.90
C VAL A 150 1.56 6.13 8.51
N ALA A 151 0.28 6.36 8.17
CA ALA A 151 -0.54 7.41 8.76
C ALA A 151 -1.64 6.80 9.63
N ASP A 152 -1.93 7.41 10.77
CA ASP A 152 -3.08 7.03 11.59
C ASP A 152 -4.38 7.25 10.81
N GLY A 153 -5.28 6.26 10.83
CA GLY A 153 -6.49 6.25 10.00
C GLY A 153 -6.23 6.08 8.49
N GLY A 154 -4.97 6.00 8.07
CA GLY A 154 -4.60 5.77 6.68
C GLY A 154 -5.11 4.42 6.18
N ILE A 155 -5.62 4.40 4.95
CA ILE A 155 -6.12 3.18 4.31
C ILE A 155 -4.99 2.32 3.74
N VAL A 156 -3.79 2.87 3.60
CA VAL A 156 -2.58 2.11 3.24
C VAL A 156 -1.41 2.54 4.10
N GLY A 157 -0.55 1.60 4.47
CA GLY A 157 0.73 1.84 5.12
C GLY A 157 1.85 0.99 4.51
N ARG A 158 3.08 1.51 4.52
CA ARG A 158 4.26 0.83 3.99
C ARG A 158 5.45 0.95 4.94
N CYS A 159 6.11 -0.17 5.15
CA CYS A 159 7.37 -0.29 5.84
C CYS A 159 8.39 -0.89 4.87
N THR A 160 9.54 -0.25 4.68
CA THR A 160 10.61 -0.80 3.81
C THR A 160 11.92 -0.86 4.56
N LEU A 161 12.54 -2.04 4.64
CA LEU A 161 13.92 -2.22 5.09
C LEU A 161 14.87 -2.01 3.91
N TYR A 162 15.84 -1.12 4.08
CA TYR A 162 16.91 -0.87 3.13
C TYR A 162 18.24 -1.42 3.67
N ALA A 163 19.09 -1.91 2.78
CA ALA A 163 20.49 -2.13 3.10
C ALA A 163 21.17 -0.79 3.47
N PRO A 164 22.27 -0.80 4.25
CA PRO A 164 23.13 0.37 4.39
C PRO A 164 23.51 0.94 3.02
N LYS A 165 23.74 2.25 2.99
CA LYS A 165 24.28 2.89 1.78
C LYS A 165 25.62 2.24 1.43
N GLY A 166 25.83 1.95 0.15
CA GLY A 166 27.15 1.55 -0.34
C GLY A 166 28.11 2.74 -0.37
N ASP A 167 29.41 2.46 -0.40
CA ASP A 167 30.47 3.46 -0.51
C ASP A 167 30.55 4.14 -1.90
N ASP A 168 29.65 3.80 -2.83
CA ASP A 168 29.73 4.19 -4.24
C ASP A 168 29.31 5.64 -4.54
N GLY A 169 29.10 6.47 -3.51
CA GLY A 169 28.91 7.92 -3.66
C GLY A 169 27.65 8.32 -4.42
N SER A 170 26.78 7.37 -4.78
CA SER A 170 25.47 7.69 -5.31
C SER A 170 24.57 8.16 -4.15
N ASP A 171 23.91 9.30 -4.32
CA ASP A 171 22.98 9.88 -3.33
C ASP A 171 21.69 9.04 -3.14
N ARG A 172 21.74 7.77 -3.58
CA ARG A 172 20.67 6.80 -3.54
C ARG A 172 20.86 5.97 -2.28
N ARG A 173 19.76 5.82 -1.53
CA ARG A 173 19.66 4.90 -0.40
C ARG A 173 20.09 3.49 -0.85
N GLY A 174 20.57 2.67 0.08
CA GLY A 174 20.88 1.27 -0.23
C GLY A 174 19.68 0.54 -0.82
N ARG A 175 19.88 -0.64 -1.41
CA ARG A 175 18.80 -1.39 -2.05
C ARG A 175 17.68 -1.73 -1.04
N PRO A 176 16.38 -1.69 -1.42
CA PRO A 176 15.32 -2.23 -0.58
C PRO A 176 15.47 -3.75 -0.48
N LEU A 177 15.26 -4.30 0.71
CA LEU A 177 15.43 -5.72 1.02
C LEU A 177 14.10 -6.42 1.29
N VAL A 178 13.24 -5.77 2.07
CA VAL A 178 11.94 -6.30 2.50
C VAL A 178 10.96 -5.15 2.54
N GLU A 179 9.74 -5.37 2.07
CA GLU A 179 8.65 -4.42 2.23
C GLU A 179 7.45 -5.09 2.85
N LEU A 180 6.79 -4.36 3.74
CA LEU A 180 5.55 -4.74 4.40
C LEU A 180 4.50 -3.69 4.05
N THR A 181 3.32 -4.15 3.64
CA THR A 181 2.25 -3.26 3.21
C THR A 181 0.96 -3.63 3.92
N ALA A 182 0.25 -2.63 4.45
CA ALA A 182 -1.07 -2.80 5.04
C ALA A 182 -2.09 -2.09 4.15
N TRP A 183 -3.17 -2.78 3.79
CA TRP A 183 -4.26 -2.26 2.97
C TRP A 183 -5.57 -2.42 3.74
N ARG A 184 -6.34 -1.32 3.87
CA ARG A 184 -7.64 -1.30 4.54
C ARG A 184 -8.74 -0.96 3.55
N GLY A 185 -9.55 -1.94 3.22
CA GLY A 185 -10.76 -1.80 2.45
C GLY A 185 -10.98 -2.86 1.40
N ASP A 186 -12.11 -2.73 0.72
CA ASP A 186 -12.41 -3.51 -0.47
C ASP A 186 -12.07 -2.69 -1.72
N TRP A 187 -11.02 -3.13 -2.41
CA TRP A 187 -10.52 -2.43 -3.57
C TRP A 187 -11.11 -2.97 -4.89
N GLY A 188 -12.05 -3.92 -4.86
CA GLY A 188 -12.69 -4.49 -6.07
C GLY A 188 -12.04 -5.77 -6.61
N THR A 189 -12.77 -6.57 -7.41
CA THR A 189 -12.37 -7.96 -7.75
C THR A 189 -11.01 -8.13 -8.40
N ASP A 190 -10.61 -7.15 -9.19
CA ASP A 190 -9.51 -7.29 -10.13
C ASP A 190 -8.24 -6.56 -9.67
N VAL A 191 -8.29 -6.01 -8.46
CA VAL A 191 -7.15 -5.36 -7.83
C VAL A 191 -6.27 -6.42 -7.19
N ARG A 192 -4.98 -6.32 -7.47
CA ARG A 192 -3.97 -7.22 -6.95
C ARG A 192 -2.78 -6.45 -6.47
N GLU A 193 -2.21 -6.86 -5.36
CA GLU A 193 -0.95 -6.33 -4.89
C GLU A 193 0.10 -6.63 -5.97
N TRP A 194 0.77 -5.57 -6.46
CA TRP A 194 1.80 -5.66 -7.51
C TRP A 194 1.29 -6.17 -8.88
N GLY A 195 0.01 -5.99 -9.18
CA GLY A 195 -0.53 -6.04 -10.55
C GLY A 195 -0.22 -7.31 -11.35
N SER A 196 0.58 -7.16 -12.42
CA SER A 196 0.92 -8.18 -13.43
C SER A 196 2.16 -9.02 -13.10
N GLY A 197 2.65 -8.96 -11.85
CA GLY A 197 3.76 -9.81 -11.40
C GLY A 197 3.46 -11.31 -11.57
N PRO A 198 4.48 -12.18 -11.49
CA PRO A 198 4.30 -13.62 -11.71
C PRO A 198 3.27 -14.24 -10.75
N ASP A 199 3.23 -13.76 -9.50
CA ASP A 199 2.34 -14.26 -8.45
C ASP A 199 1.58 -13.12 -7.74
N PRO A 200 0.55 -12.53 -8.38
CA PRO A 200 -0.14 -11.37 -7.81
C PRO A 200 -1.11 -11.77 -6.69
N LEU A 201 -1.11 -11.02 -5.58
CA LEU A 201 -1.96 -11.31 -4.42
C LEU A 201 -3.30 -10.57 -4.53
N PRO A 202 -4.44 -11.20 -4.26
CA PRO A 202 -5.74 -10.55 -4.44
C PRO A 202 -5.98 -9.45 -3.39
N MET A 203 -6.41 -8.27 -3.85
CA MET A 203 -6.81 -7.13 -3.02
C MET A 203 -8.24 -6.67 -3.38
N GLY A 204 -9.28 -7.49 -3.21
CA GLY A 204 -10.66 -6.97 -3.19
C GLY A 204 -11.73 -8.05 -3.09
N THR A 205 -12.97 -7.76 -3.49
CA THR A 205 -14.06 -8.76 -3.50
C THR A 205 -13.62 -10.07 -4.18
N GLY A 206 -13.74 -11.22 -3.51
CA GLY A 206 -13.25 -12.52 -4.01
C GLY A 206 -12.93 -13.47 -2.86
N THR A 207 -12.15 -14.53 -3.08
CA THR A 207 -11.59 -15.32 -1.98
C THR A 207 -10.50 -14.51 -1.26
N TRP A 208 -10.94 -13.62 -0.37
CA TRP A 208 -10.11 -12.88 0.58
C TRP A 208 -9.54 -13.89 1.59
N LYS A 209 -8.48 -14.57 1.17
CA LYS A 209 -7.84 -15.67 1.89
C LYS A 209 -6.36 -15.39 2.01
N PRO A 210 -5.72 -15.87 3.10
CA PRO A 210 -4.28 -15.79 3.19
C PRO A 210 -3.61 -16.58 2.06
N ALA A 211 -2.44 -16.13 1.63
CA ALA A 211 -1.71 -16.74 0.52
C ALA A 211 -0.20 -16.63 0.75
N LEU A 212 0.54 -17.61 0.23
CA LEU A 212 2.00 -17.65 0.26
C LEU A 212 2.50 -18.07 -1.12
N THR A 213 3.32 -17.23 -1.73
CA THR A 213 3.94 -17.44 -3.05
C THR A 213 5.45 -17.57 -2.86
N GLU A 214 6.22 -17.67 -3.95
CA GLU A 214 7.69 -17.70 -3.84
C GLU A 214 8.28 -16.39 -3.29
N ASP A 215 7.69 -15.26 -3.68
CA ASP A 215 8.21 -13.91 -3.42
C ASP A 215 7.36 -13.09 -2.46
N ARG A 216 6.16 -13.57 -2.08
CA ARG A 216 5.18 -12.81 -1.28
C ARG A 216 4.46 -13.67 -0.25
N ALA A 217 3.97 -13.01 0.80
CA ALA A 217 3.05 -13.57 1.78
C ALA A 217 1.92 -12.58 2.07
N TRP A 218 0.70 -13.08 2.22
CA TRP A 218 -0.52 -12.30 2.41
C TRP A 218 -1.31 -12.84 3.61
N ALA A 219 -1.58 -11.97 4.56
CA ALA A 219 -2.49 -12.21 5.66
C ALA A 219 -3.74 -11.34 5.53
N VAL A 220 -4.85 -11.80 6.10
CA VAL A 220 -6.14 -11.13 5.99
C VAL A 220 -6.80 -10.97 7.35
N ALA A 221 -7.53 -9.88 7.55
CA ALA A 221 -8.34 -9.62 8.75
C ALA A 221 -9.56 -8.76 8.38
N ARG A 222 -10.38 -8.41 9.38
CA ARG A 222 -11.39 -7.35 9.27
C ARG A 222 -11.09 -6.22 10.25
N CYS A 223 -10.98 -4.99 9.75
CA CYS A 223 -10.78 -3.78 10.55
C CYS A 223 -11.98 -2.84 10.32
N ASP A 224 -12.54 -2.26 11.38
CA ASP A 224 -13.65 -1.28 11.28
C ASP A 224 -14.82 -1.77 10.41
N GLY A 225 -15.11 -3.07 10.47
CA GLY A 225 -16.16 -3.71 9.67
C GLY A 225 -15.78 -4.01 8.21
N GLY A 226 -14.65 -3.52 7.70
CA GLY A 226 -14.17 -3.76 6.33
C GLY A 226 -13.06 -4.80 6.22
N ASN A 227 -12.74 -5.23 4.99
CA ASN A 227 -11.61 -6.11 4.71
C ASN A 227 -10.29 -5.40 4.97
N ALA A 228 -9.31 -6.11 5.54
CA ALA A 228 -7.95 -5.63 5.70
C ALA A 228 -6.96 -6.73 5.29
N GLY A 229 -5.87 -6.30 4.69
CA GLY A 229 -4.87 -7.17 4.10
C GLY A 229 -3.47 -6.69 4.43
N PHE A 230 -2.59 -7.63 4.68
CA PHE A 230 -1.20 -7.35 5.05
C PHE A 230 -0.29 -8.18 4.16
N ALA A 231 0.62 -7.54 3.45
CA ALA A 231 1.60 -8.22 2.61
C ALA A 231 3.00 -8.12 3.21
N ALA A 232 3.80 -9.14 2.93
CA ALA A 232 5.25 -9.08 2.99
C ALA A 232 5.82 -9.56 1.66
N HIS A 233 6.78 -8.83 1.10
CA HIS A 233 7.48 -9.24 -0.10
C HIS A 233 8.92 -8.75 -0.10
N ARG A 234 9.73 -9.29 -1.02
CA ARG A 234 11.11 -8.81 -1.21
C ARG A 234 11.11 -7.38 -1.76
N GLY A 235 12.08 -6.59 -1.31
CA GLY A 235 12.31 -5.25 -1.85
C GLY A 235 12.56 -5.29 -3.35
N TYR A 236 11.99 -4.33 -4.08
CA TYR A 236 12.23 -4.26 -5.52
C TYR A 236 13.67 -3.90 -5.81
N ASP A 237 14.39 -4.81 -6.45
CA ASP A 237 15.70 -4.47 -6.99
C ASP A 237 15.50 -3.49 -8.17
N HIS A 238 15.93 -2.24 -7.98
CA HIS A 238 15.83 -1.19 -8.99
C HIS A 238 16.86 -1.35 -10.13
N ARG A 239 17.71 -2.39 -10.10
CA ARG A 239 18.61 -2.72 -11.22
C ARG A 239 17.80 -3.05 -12.49
N PRO A 240 18.38 -2.81 -13.69
CA PRO A 240 17.73 -3.16 -14.95
C PRO A 240 17.29 -4.62 -15.00
N GLY A 241 16.10 -4.89 -15.55
CA GLY A 241 15.52 -6.24 -15.59
C GLY A 241 16.44 -7.28 -16.23
N GLU A 242 17.22 -6.91 -17.25
CA GLU A 242 18.19 -7.77 -17.92
C GLU A 242 19.35 -8.21 -17.01
N GLU A 243 19.75 -7.36 -16.06
CA GLU A 243 20.79 -7.68 -15.08
C GLU A 243 20.24 -8.66 -14.04
N ARG A 244 19.03 -8.40 -13.54
CA ARG A 244 18.33 -9.28 -12.60
C ARG A 244 18.11 -10.67 -13.20
N GLU A 245 17.54 -10.75 -14.40
CA GLU A 245 17.32 -12.04 -15.07
C GLU A 245 18.63 -12.78 -15.38
N ARG A 246 19.73 -12.05 -15.60
CA ARG A 246 21.05 -12.65 -15.82
C ARG A 246 21.59 -13.25 -14.53
N ASP A 247 21.45 -12.55 -13.41
CA ASP A 247 21.86 -13.04 -12.09
C ASP A 247 21.00 -14.23 -11.65
N GLU A 248 19.68 -14.16 -11.81
CA GLU A 248 18.76 -15.27 -11.52
C GLU A 248 19.06 -16.50 -12.38
N ARG A 249 19.42 -16.31 -13.66
CA ARG A 249 19.85 -17.41 -14.54
C ARG A 249 21.21 -18.00 -14.14
N LYS A 250 22.13 -17.18 -13.65
CA LYS A 250 23.46 -17.61 -13.20
C LYS A 250 23.45 -18.28 -11.83
N HIS A 251 22.54 -17.83 -10.96
CA HIS A 251 22.41 -18.27 -9.58
C HIS A 251 20.95 -18.58 -9.26
N PRO A 252 20.36 -19.61 -9.89
CA PRO A 252 19.00 -20.01 -9.56
C PRO A 252 18.94 -20.47 -8.11
N LEU A 253 17.93 -20.00 -7.39
CA LEU A 253 17.69 -20.45 -6.02
C LEU A 253 17.37 -21.94 -6.02
N THR A 254 18.02 -22.67 -5.13
CA THR A 254 17.67 -24.05 -4.81
C THR A 254 16.29 -24.12 -4.15
N GLU A 255 15.61 -25.27 -4.23
CA GLU A 255 14.31 -25.44 -3.57
C GLU A 255 14.40 -25.24 -2.04
N ALA A 256 15.53 -25.58 -1.43
CA ALA A 256 15.78 -25.32 -0.01
C ALA A 256 15.86 -23.82 0.30
N GLU A 257 16.52 -23.04 -0.57
CA GLU A 257 16.56 -21.58 -0.44
C GLU A 257 15.18 -20.98 -0.65
N LYS A 258 14.44 -21.37 -1.70
CA LYS A 258 13.06 -20.91 -1.92
C LYS A 258 12.17 -21.21 -0.72
N GLN A 259 12.25 -22.41 -0.15
CA GLN A 259 11.50 -22.77 1.05
C GLN A 259 11.89 -21.89 2.25
N ALA A 260 13.19 -21.67 2.48
CA ALA A 260 13.65 -20.78 3.54
C ALA A 260 13.14 -19.34 3.36
N GLN A 261 13.03 -18.88 2.12
CA GLN A 261 12.48 -17.57 1.79
C GLN A 261 10.99 -17.48 2.07
N ARG A 262 10.20 -18.49 1.67
CA ARG A 262 8.76 -18.56 1.97
C ARG A 262 8.48 -18.54 3.47
N VAL A 263 9.25 -19.31 4.24
CA VAL A 263 9.15 -19.32 5.71
C VAL A 263 9.43 -17.92 6.28
N LEU A 264 10.46 -17.24 5.77
CA LEU A 264 10.81 -15.90 6.21
C LEU A 264 9.73 -14.84 5.86
N LEU A 265 9.17 -14.89 4.65
CA LEU A 265 8.07 -14.01 4.25
C LEU A 265 6.82 -14.23 5.12
N ARG A 266 6.51 -15.50 5.43
CA ARG A 266 5.43 -15.86 6.33
C ARG A 266 5.66 -15.33 7.74
N GLU A 267 6.89 -15.38 8.25
CA GLU A 267 7.24 -14.77 9.54
C GLU A 267 7.03 -13.26 9.54
N TYR A 268 7.51 -12.56 8.52
CA TYR A 268 7.33 -11.11 8.39
C TYR A 268 5.86 -10.72 8.37
N VAL A 269 5.05 -11.36 7.50
CA VAL A 269 3.62 -11.02 7.40
C VAL A 269 2.89 -11.37 8.69
N ALA A 270 3.29 -12.45 9.38
CA ALA A 270 2.67 -12.83 10.64
C ALA A 270 2.93 -11.81 11.75
N GLU A 271 4.18 -11.39 11.94
CA GLU A 271 4.52 -10.40 12.97
C GLU A 271 3.94 -9.02 12.64
N PHE A 272 4.00 -8.62 11.37
CA PHE A 272 3.41 -7.37 10.91
C PHE A 272 1.89 -7.35 11.08
N ALA A 273 1.19 -8.38 10.59
CA ALA A 273 -0.26 -8.44 10.67
C ALA A 273 -0.77 -8.50 12.11
N LYS A 274 -0.10 -9.24 13.02
CA LYS A 274 -0.47 -9.25 14.45
C LYS A 274 -0.36 -7.86 15.08
N ASP A 275 0.72 -7.13 14.79
CA ASP A 275 0.91 -5.78 15.30
C ASP A 275 -0.16 -4.81 14.75
N GLN A 276 -0.40 -4.85 13.44
CA GLN A 276 -1.40 -4.00 12.79
C GLN A 276 -2.82 -4.31 13.27
N VAL A 277 -3.17 -5.58 13.46
CA VAL A 277 -4.47 -6.02 14.00
C VAL A 277 -4.68 -5.49 15.42
N ARG A 278 -3.65 -5.54 16.26
CA ARG A 278 -3.70 -4.99 17.62
C ARG A 278 -3.88 -3.47 17.62
N ARG A 279 -3.14 -2.74 16.77
CA ARG A 279 -3.21 -1.28 16.68
C ARG A 279 -4.50 -0.78 16.05
N GLY A 280 -5.03 -1.52 15.07
CA GLY A 280 -6.22 -1.16 14.31
C GLY A 280 -7.52 -1.75 14.84
N HIS A 281 -7.53 -2.35 16.03
CA HIS A 281 -8.70 -3.02 16.61
C HIS A 281 -9.39 -4.01 15.65
N CYS A 282 -8.59 -4.72 14.86
CA CYS A 282 -9.09 -5.64 13.85
C CYS A 282 -9.41 -7.01 14.47
N THR A 283 -10.19 -7.81 13.76
CA THR A 283 -10.60 -9.17 14.17
C THR A 283 -10.43 -10.17 13.04
N GLY A 284 -10.47 -11.46 13.37
CA GLY A 284 -10.48 -12.53 12.37
C GLY A 284 -9.19 -12.65 11.55
N LEU A 285 -8.02 -12.38 12.16
CA LEU A 285 -6.72 -12.53 11.49
C LEU A 285 -6.52 -13.98 11.02
N GLN A 286 -6.27 -14.15 9.73
CA GLN A 286 -5.86 -15.40 9.11
C GLN A 286 -4.49 -15.21 8.47
N LEU A 287 -3.60 -16.17 8.72
CA LEU A 287 -2.23 -16.17 8.24
C LEU A 287 -2.05 -17.23 7.15
N PRO A 288 -1.07 -17.07 6.25
CA PRO A 288 -0.72 -18.13 5.32
C PRO A 288 -0.24 -19.37 6.08
N GLU A 289 -0.65 -20.54 5.55
CA GLU A 289 -0.20 -21.83 6.05
C GLU A 289 1.32 -21.95 5.91
N ILE A 290 1.91 -22.71 6.84
CA ILE A 290 3.34 -23.00 6.77
C ILE A 290 3.51 -24.11 5.72
N PRO A 291 4.37 -23.92 4.71
CA PRO A 291 4.64 -24.92 3.70
C PRO A 291 5.35 -26.16 4.27
#